data_AF-Q1PQ44-F1
#
_entry.id   AF-Q1PQ44-F1
#
_cell.length_a   1.000
_cell.length_b   1.000
_cell.length_c   1.000
_cell.angle_alpha   90.00
_cell.angle_beta   90.00
_cell.angle_gamma   90.00
#
_symmetry.space_group_name_H-M   'P 1'
#
loop_
_entity.id
_entity.type
_entity.pdbx_description
1 polymer ?
#
loop_
_entity_poly.entity_id
_entity_poly.type
_entity_poly.pdbx_seq_one_letter_code
_entity_poly.pdbx_strand_id
1 'polypeptide(L)'
;GVGKTVLAISCMKRLSEGKVIPVILNFSAQTSSVRTQEMIEGPLEKRKRTQLGAPVGKTVIIFVDDVNMPKLDTYGSQAAIELLRQFLDFQGFYDREKLFWKEILDVVLGCACAPPGGGRNPLTPRFVRHFALFSLPKPNEETLTQIFNGILLGFLGSFSGAIRALSEPMVTACVDVYMRVANVMLPTPDRSHYIFNLRDLSKCIQGILQATNLHYNMESQILRLFYHETTRVFHDRLINQDDKDLFKSLMKDVCKLHFKRVVVQDDEPAILFGDFMIFGKPKNERIYDEIKDHSKLESVLNDYIVDYNSMAVGKQMKLILFQDAMEHTVRLARLLRSDRGNGLLVGIAG
;
A
#
# COMPACT_ATOMS: atom_id res chain seq x y z
N GLY A 1 1.89 7.27 5.28
CA GLY A 1 2.58 6.42 6.28
C GLY A 1 4.07 6.68 6.23
N VAL A 2 4.77 6.48 7.36
CA VAL A 2 6.23 6.72 7.50
C VAL A 2 7.02 5.43 7.79
N GLY A 3 6.44 4.26 7.51
CA GLY A 3 7.12 2.97 7.74
C GLY A 3 6.99 2.37 9.14
N LYS A 4 6.28 3.02 10.08
CA LYS A 4 6.06 2.53 11.46
C LYS A 4 5.65 1.05 11.53
N THR A 5 4.56 0.70 10.86
CA THR A 5 4.02 -0.68 10.85
C THR A 5 5.03 -1.67 10.29
N VAL A 6 5.77 -1.30 9.23
CA VAL A 6 6.77 -2.18 8.60
C VAL A 6 7.92 -2.47 9.56
N LEU A 7 8.42 -1.46 10.27
CA LEU A 7 9.47 -1.63 11.27
C LEU A 7 9.00 -2.49 12.45
N ALA A 8 7.79 -2.24 12.96
CA ALA A 8 7.21 -3.04 14.03
C ALA A 8 7.05 -4.51 13.61
N ILE A 9 6.50 -4.77 12.42
CA ILE A 9 6.35 -6.13 11.87
C ILE A 9 7.72 -6.81 11.69
N SER A 10 8.72 -6.09 11.18
CA SER A 10 10.07 -6.62 11.01
C SER A 10 10.70 -7.01 12.35
N CYS A 11 10.58 -6.15 13.37
CA CYS A 11 11.05 -6.43 14.72
C CYS A 11 10.33 -7.65 15.33
N MET A 12 9.00 -7.68 15.23
CA MET A 12 8.18 -8.79 15.71
C MET A 12 8.52 -10.11 15.02
N LYS A 13 8.78 -10.10 13.71
CA LYS A 13 9.19 -11.30 12.96
C LYS A 13 10.51 -11.85 13.49
N ARG A 14 11.50 -10.99 13.76
CA ARG A 14 12.77 -11.42 14.36
C ARG A 14 12.59 -11.99 15.77
N LEU A 15 11.74 -11.35 16.59
CA LEU A 15 11.43 -11.85 17.93
C LEU A 15 10.70 -13.19 17.90
N SER A 16 9.89 -13.43 16.87
CA SER A 16 9.11 -14.67 16.70
C SER A 16 9.95 -15.93 16.45
N GLU A 17 11.21 -15.75 16.04
CA GLU A 17 12.18 -16.85 15.93
C GLU A 17 12.59 -17.40 17.32
N GLY A 18 12.33 -16.63 18.38
CA GLY A 18 12.57 -17.02 19.77
C GLY A 18 11.30 -17.51 20.48
N LYS A 19 11.05 -16.95 21.67
CA LYS A 19 9.92 -17.33 22.55
C LYS A 19 8.73 -16.38 22.42
N VAL A 20 8.71 -15.51 21.41
CA VAL A 20 7.68 -14.49 21.27
C VAL A 20 6.63 -14.92 20.25
N ILE A 21 5.36 -14.68 20.54
CA ILE A 21 4.25 -14.83 19.61
C ILE A 21 3.69 -13.45 19.29
N PRO A 22 3.91 -12.91 18.08
CA PRO A 22 3.37 -11.61 17.71
C PRO A 22 1.90 -11.73 17.27
N VAL A 23 1.08 -10.80 17.77
CA VAL A 23 -0.33 -10.64 17.42
C VAL A 23 -0.54 -9.21 16.97
N ILE A 24 -1.02 -9.01 15.74
CA ILE A 24 -1.21 -7.67 15.16
C ILE A 24 -2.69 -7.34 15.14
N LEU A 25 -3.05 -6.24 15.79
CA LEU A 25 -4.39 -5.69 15.82
C LEU A 25 -4.42 -4.39 15.02
N ASN A 26 -5.36 -4.26 14.08
CA ASN A 26 -5.56 -3.03 13.32
C ASN A 26 -6.82 -2.34 13.85
N PHE A 27 -6.66 -1.13 14.37
CA PHE A 27 -7.80 -0.34 14.82
C PHE A 27 -8.43 0.43 13.66
N SER A 28 -9.72 0.68 13.81
CA SER A 28 -10.56 1.44 12.88
C SER A 28 -11.50 2.33 13.67
N ALA A 29 -12.17 3.26 13.00
CA ALA A 29 -13.16 4.14 13.64
C ALA A 29 -14.29 3.36 14.36
N GLN A 30 -14.60 2.15 13.89
CA GLN A 30 -15.68 1.30 14.43
C GLN A 30 -15.17 0.23 15.40
N THR A 31 -13.88 0.20 15.73
CA THR A 31 -13.34 -0.80 16.66
C THR A 31 -13.89 -0.56 18.06
N SER A 32 -14.64 -1.55 18.58
CA SER A 32 -15.26 -1.50 19.90
C SER A 32 -14.38 -2.13 20.99
N SER A 33 -14.69 -1.85 22.26
CA SER A 33 -13.99 -2.50 23.38
C SER A 33 -14.26 -4.00 23.44
N VAL A 34 -15.48 -4.45 23.11
CA VAL A 34 -15.82 -5.89 23.06
C VAL A 34 -14.92 -6.62 22.05
N ARG A 35 -14.86 -6.11 20.81
CA ARG A 35 -14.04 -6.71 19.76
C ARG A 35 -12.55 -6.66 20.11
N THR A 36 -12.10 -5.58 20.74
CA THR A 36 -10.70 -5.46 21.21
C THR A 36 -10.37 -6.54 22.24
N GLN A 37 -11.28 -6.78 23.20
CA GLN A 37 -11.11 -7.83 24.20
C GLN A 37 -11.04 -9.21 23.56
N GLU A 38 -11.97 -9.54 22.65
CA GLU A 38 -11.99 -10.81 21.93
C GLU A 38 -10.70 -11.05 21.13
N MET A 39 -10.20 -10.02 20.43
CA MET A 39 -8.97 -10.13 19.65
C MET A 39 -7.71 -10.31 20.52
N ILE A 40 -7.72 -9.76 21.75
CA ILE A 40 -6.64 -9.96 22.72
C ILE A 40 -6.71 -11.34 23.35
N GLU A 41 -7.90 -11.82 23.70
CA GLU A 41 -8.11 -13.12 24.35
C GLU A 41 -7.95 -14.30 23.39
N GLY A 42 -8.33 -14.15 22.11
CA GLY A 42 -8.30 -15.20 21.10
C GLY A 42 -6.99 -16.00 20.97
N PRO A 43 -5.80 -15.36 20.95
CA PRO A 43 -4.51 -16.06 20.87
C PRO A 43 -3.99 -16.59 22.22
N LEU A 44 -4.69 -16.37 23.33
CA LEU A 44 -4.23 -16.76 24.67
C LEU A 44 -4.76 -18.14 25.09
N GLU A 45 -3.94 -18.88 25.83
CA GLU A 45 -4.31 -20.16 26.39
C GLU A 45 -4.83 -20.02 27.82
N LYS A 46 -5.81 -20.86 28.16
CA LYS A 46 -6.34 -20.94 29.51
C LYS A 46 -5.39 -21.72 30.42
N ARG A 47 -4.79 -21.06 31.41
CA ARG A 47 -3.93 -21.69 32.42
C ARG A 47 -4.72 -22.21 33.62
N LYS A 48 -5.67 -21.42 34.10
CA LYS A 48 -6.58 -21.77 35.21
C LYS A 48 -7.99 -21.29 34.89
N ARG A 49 -8.95 -21.55 35.80
CA ARG A 49 -10.34 -21.13 35.64
C ARG A 49 -10.48 -19.62 35.31
N THR A 50 -9.63 -18.78 35.91
CA THR A 50 -9.67 -17.31 35.79
C THR A 50 -8.42 -16.70 35.17
N GLN A 51 -7.51 -17.51 34.63
CA GLN A 51 -6.22 -17.04 34.08
C GLN A 51 -6.09 -17.43 32.61
N LEU A 52 -5.85 -16.43 31.78
CA LEU A 52 -5.46 -16.57 30.38
C LEU A 52 -4.02 -16.07 30.23
N GLY A 53 -3.26 -16.63 29.32
CA GLY A 53 -1.93 -16.10 29.06
C GLY A 53 -1.29 -16.71 27.84
N ALA A 54 -0.04 -16.30 27.59
CA ALA A 54 0.74 -16.92 26.54
C ALA A 54 0.89 -18.43 26.77
N PRO A 55 1.05 -19.23 25.69
CA PRO A 55 1.46 -20.62 25.80
C PRO A 55 2.69 -20.76 26.70
N VAL A 56 2.75 -21.86 27.46
CA VAL A 56 3.78 -22.05 28.50
C VAL A 56 5.18 -21.89 27.91
N GLY A 57 6.00 -21.04 28.54
CA GLY A 57 7.37 -20.75 28.11
C GLY A 57 7.49 -19.76 26.94
N LYS A 58 6.39 -19.16 26.50
CA LYS A 58 6.34 -18.11 25.48
C LYS A 58 5.77 -16.81 26.04
N THR A 59 5.95 -15.71 25.30
CA THR A 59 5.38 -14.39 25.60
C THR A 59 4.60 -13.92 24.37
N VAL A 60 3.36 -13.47 24.55
CA VAL A 60 2.60 -12.86 23.45
C VAL A 60 2.91 -11.36 23.40
N ILE A 61 3.26 -10.84 22.23
CA ILE A 61 3.31 -9.39 21.98
C ILE A 61 2.09 -9.01 21.16
N ILE A 62 1.24 -8.16 21.72
CA ILE A 62 0.10 -7.58 21.02
C ILE A 62 0.52 -6.22 20.50
N PHE A 63 0.53 -6.06 19.19
CA PHE A 63 0.85 -4.80 18.54
C PHE A 63 -0.40 -4.18 17.92
N VAL A 64 -0.81 -3.01 18.43
CA VAL A 64 -1.98 -2.27 17.95
C VAL A 64 -1.53 -1.18 16.97
N ASP A 65 -1.87 -1.33 15.70
CA ASP A 65 -1.67 -0.30 14.69
C ASP A 65 -2.86 0.67 14.63
N ASP A 66 -2.57 1.93 14.34
CA ASP A 66 -3.53 3.05 14.34
C ASP A 66 -4.37 3.13 15.65
N VAL A 67 -3.71 2.98 16.82
CA VAL A 67 -4.40 2.92 18.13
C VAL A 67 -5.30 4.12 18.43
N ASN A 68 -5.04 5.28 17.82
CA ASN A 68 -5.80 6.51 18.00
C ASN A 68 -6.95 6.72 16.99
N MET A 69 -7.27 5.71 16.19
CA MET A 69 -8.34 5.74 15.20
C MET A 69 -9.77 5.49 15.72
N PRO A 70 -10.02 4.73 16.82
CA PRO A 70 -11.39 4.49 17.30
C PRO A 70 -12.16 5.78 17.55
N LYS A 71 -13.45 5.81 17.20
CA LYS A 71 -14.30 6.99 17.39
C LYS A 71 -14.50 7.30 18.88
N LEU A 72 -14.59 8.59 19.20
CA LEU A 72 -15.02 9.05 20.51
C LEU A 72 -16.49 8.73 20.73
N ASP A 73 -16.84 8.32 21.95
CA ASP A 73 -18.22 8.27 22.40
C ASP A 73 -18.79 9.69 22.62
N THR A 74 -20.06 9.76 23.01
CA THR A 74 -20.78 11.02 23.29
C THR A 74 -20.08 11.88 24.34
N TYR A 75 -19.26 11.29 25.21
CA TYR A 75 -18.57 11.96 26.31
C TYR A 75 -17.07 12.16 26.03
N GLY A 76 -16.61 11.92 24.79
CA GLY A 76 -15.22 12.13 24.40
C GLY A 76 -14.26 11.02 24.84
N SER A 77 -14.75 9.85 25.23
CA SER A 77 -13.93 8.69 25.61
C SER A 77 -13.79 7.68 24.46
N GLN A 78 -12.66 6.97 24.41
CA GLN A 78 -12.43 5.90 23.43
C GLN A 78 -12.43 4.56 24.17
N ALA A 79 -13.57 3.87 24.19
CA ALA A 79 -13.76 2.65 24.99
C ALA A 79 -12.72 1.55 24.70
N ALA A 80 -12.25 1.43 23.45
CA ALA A 80 -11.18 0.49 23.09
C ALA A 80 -9.84 0.83 23.76
N ILE A 81 -9.50 2.13 23.84
CA ILE A 81 -8.26 2.60 24.48
C ILE A 81 -8.37 2.49 26.00
N GLU A 82 -9.53 2.80 26.58
CA GLU A 82 -9.74 2.65 28.02
C GLU A 82 -9.68 1.18 28.44
N LEU A 83 -10.10 0.25 27.59
CA LEU A 83 -9.89 -1.18 27.82
C LEU A 83 -8.40 -1.55 27.79
N LEU A 84 -7.62 -1.05 26.82
CA LEU A 84 -6.17 -1.27 26.80
C LEU A 84 -5.50 -0.67 28.05
N ARG A 85 -5.95 0.50 28.50
CA ARG A 85 -5.48 1.11 29.74
C ARG A 85 -5.82 0.25 30.96
N GLN A 86 -7.05 -0.29 31.03
CA GLN A 86 -7.45 -1.21 32.09
C GLN A 86 -6.53 -2.44 32.13
N PHE A 87 -6.17 -3.01 30.98
CA PHE A 87 -5.20 -4.09 30.90
C PHE A 87 -3.83 -3.70 31.45
N LEU A 88 -3.33 -2.52 31.08
CA LEU A 88 -2.02 -2.03 31.55
C LEU A 88 -2.00 -1.72 33.06
N ASP A 89 -3.10 -1.21 33.60
CA ASP A 89 -3.22 -0.87 35.03
C ASP A 89 -3.44 -2.11 35.91
N PHE A 90 -4.30 -3.05 35.47
CA PHE A 90 -4.80 -4.14 36.32
C PHE A 90 -4.40 -5.54 35.85
N GLN A 91 -3.68 -5.67 34.74
CA GLN A 91 -3.22 -6.94 34.18
C GLN A 91 -4.36 -7.94 33.89
N GLY A 92 -5.52 -7.43 33.45
CA GLY A 92 -6.67 -8.28 33.20
C GLY A 92 -7.90 -7.58 32.62
N PHE A 93 -8.93 -8.38 32.37
CA PHE A 93 -10.23 -7.94 31.90
C PHE A 93 -11.36 -8.57 32.70
N TYR A 94 -12.53 -7.94 32.70
CA TYR A 94 -13.73 -8.55 33.23
C TYR A 94 -14.42 -9.40 32.16
N ASP A 95 -14.83 -10.62 32.50
CA ASP A 95 -15.72 -11.43 31.67
C ASP A 95 -17.11 -10.79 31.66
N ARG A 96 -17.56 -10.33 30.49
CA ARG A 96 -18.82 -9.60 30.36
C ARG A 96 -20.06 -10.49 30.44
N GLU A 97 -19.90 -11.81 30.29
CA GLU A 97 -21.01 -12.78 30.34
C GLU A 97 -21.07 -13.46 31.72
N LYS A 98 -19.94 -14.00 32.17
CA LYS A 98 -19.82 -14.80 33.40
C LYS A 98 -19.45 -13.97 34.63
N LEU A 99 -19.20 -12.68 34.44
CA LEU A 99 -19.02 -11.70 35.50
C LEU A 99 -17.90 -12.06 36.49
N PHE A 100 -16.71 -12.38 35.98
CA PHE A 100 -15.54 -12.63 36.81
C PHE A 100 -14.28 -11.99 36.21
N TRP A 101 -13.26 -11.75 37.03
CA TRP A 101 -11.99 -11.20 36.58
C TRP A 101 -11.12 -12.26 35.88
N LYS A 102 -10.69 -11.98 34.65
CA LYS A 102 -9.69 -12.73 33.89
C LYS A 102 -8.35 -12.04 34.02
N GLU A 103 -7.41 -12.71 34.69
CA GLU A 103 -6.02 -12.28 34.73
C GLU A 103 -5.32 -12.67 33.43
N ILE A 104 -4.57 -11.73 32.83
CA ILE A 104 -3.84 -11.91 31.58
C ILE A 104 -2.34 -11.98 31.88
N LEU A 105 -1.72 -13.11 31.58
CA LEU A 105 -0.33 -13.42 31.93
C LEU A 105 0.58 -13.52 30.70
N ASP A 106 1.84 -13.10 30.85
CA ASP A 106 2.89 -13.22 29.82
C ASP A 106 2.54 -12.51 28.49
N VAL A 107 1.86 -11.36 28.58
CA VAL A 107 1.47 -10.52 27.43
C VAL A 107 2.10 -9.13 27.53
N VAL A 108 2.65 -8.65 26.42
CA VAL A 108 3.22 -7.30 26.29
C VAL A 108 2.44 -6.53 25.22
N LEU A 109 2.12 -5.27 25.49
CA LEU A 109 1.42 -4.39 24.55
C LEU A 109 2.40 -3.41 23.88
N GLY A 110 2.37 -3.36 22.55
CA GLY A 110 2.99 -2.32 21.74
C GLY A 110 1.93 -1.60 20.92
N CYS A 111 2.15 -0.33 20.60
CA CYS A 111 1.21 0.44 19.79
C CYS A 111 1.94 1.33 18.79
N ALA A 112 1.27 1.62 17.67
CA ALA A 112 1.64 2.70 16.76
C ALA A 112 0.46 3.63 16.52
N CYS A 113 0.76 4.92 16.38
CA CYS A 113 -0.20 5.94 15.99
C CYS A 113 0.43 6.94 15.02
N ALA A 114 -0.43 7.61 14.26
CA ALA A 114 -0.07 8.83 13.56
C ALA A 114 -0.51 10.06 14.37
N PRO A 115 0.07 11.25 14.11
CA PRO A 115 -0.36 12.48 14.76
C PRO A 115 -1.89 12.70 14.63
N PRO A 116 -2.52 13.37 15.62
CA PRO A 116 -3.95 13.65 15.57
C PRO A 116 -4.32 14.50 14.34
N GLY A 117 -5.53 14.30 13.82
CA GLY A 117 -6.02 14.92 12.59
C GLY A 117 -6.47 13.90 11.53
N GLY A 118 -7.26 14.35 10.55
CA GLY A 118 -7.78 13.50 9.46
C GLY A 118 -8.58 12.28 9.97
N GLY A 119 -9.40 12.48 11.01
CA GLY A 119 -10.17 11.43 11.67
C GLY A 119 -9.46 10.69 12.82
N ARG A 120 -8.20 11.03 13.11
CA ARG A 120 -7.45 10.48 14.25
C ARG A 120 -7.56 11.38 15.47
N ASN A 121 -7.78 10.76 16.63
CA ASN A 121 -7.97 11.47 17.90
C ASN A 121 -6.64 11.64 18.65
N PRO A 122 -6.52 12.66 19.53
CA PRO A 122 -5.39 12.75 20.45
C PRO A 122 -5.46 11.60 21.48
N LEU A 123 -4.31 11.02 21.82
CA LEU A 123 -4.23 10.01 22.88
C LEU A 123 -4.25 10.69 24.26
N THR A 124 -4.95 10.09 25.21
CA THR A 124 -5.03 10.63 26.57
C THR A 124 -3.70 10.46 27.33
N PRO A 125 -3.26 11.44 28.14
CA PRO A 125 -2.05 11.30 28.95
C PRO A 125 -2.07 10.08 29.88
N ARG A 126 -3.27 9.72 30.37
CA ARG A 126 -3.49 8.53 31.21
C ARG A 126 -3.14 7.22 30.50
N PHE A 127 -3.34 7.14 29.19
CA PHE A 127 -2.94 5.98 28.40
C PHE A 127 -1.44 6.04 28.06
N VAL A 128 -0.99 7.21 27.60
CA VAL A 128 0.39 7.42 27.14
C VAL A 128 1.44 7.22 28.25
N ARG A 129 1.10 7.50 29.52
CA ARG A 129 2.03 7.31 30.66
C ARG A 129 2.59 5.89 30.80
N HIS A 130 1.92 4.88 30.23
CA HIS A 130 2.34 3.48 30.30
C HIS A 130 3.38 3.11 29.23
N PHE A 131 3.70 4.01 28.30
CA PHE A 131 4.53 3.72 27.14
C PHE A 131 5.80 4.59 27.10
N ALA A 132 6.88 3.98 26.59
CA ALA A 132 7.98 4.74 26.03
C ALA A 132 7.60 5.23 24.61
N LEU A 133 7.65 6.54 24.39
CA LEU A 133 7.29 7.16 23.12
C LEU A 133 8.50 7.28 22.20
N PHE A 134 8.41 6.69 21.02
CA PHE A 134 9.39 6.84 19.94
C PHE A 134 8.77 7.58 18.76
N SER A 135 9.39 8.70 18.36
CA SER A 135 8.95 9.46 17.19
C SER A 135 9.75 9.03 15.96
N LEU A 136 9.05 8.60 14.91
CA LEU A 136 9.64 8.31 13.61
C LEU A 136 9.32 9.46 12.64
N PRO A 137 10.30 10.33 12.34
CA PRO A 137 10.09 11.43 11.40
C PRO A 137 9.89 10.91 9.97
N LYS A 138 9.41 11.78 9.08
CA LYS A 138 9.43 11.47 7.65
C LYS A 138 10.90 11.37 7.19
N PRO A 139 11.27 10.34 6.42
CA PRO A 139 12.62 10.22 5.87
C PRO A 139 12.89 11.37 4.89
N ASN A 140 14.14 11.83 4.85
CA ASN A 140 14.61 12.78 3.86
C ASN A 140 14.86 12.08 2.51
N GLU A 141 15.13 12.88 1.48
CA GLU A 141 15.42 12.41 0.12
C GLU A 141 16.57 11.41 0.09
N GLU A 142 17.70 11.71 0.76
CA GLU A 142 18.87 10.83 0.82
C GLU A 142 18.53 9.45 1.39
N THR A 143 17.78 9.42 2.50
CA THR A 143 17.34 8.17 3.13
C THR A 143 16.42 7.37 2.21
N LEU A 144 15.49 8.05 1.51
CA LEU A 144 14.60 7.39 0.56
C LEU A 144 15.37 6.79 -0.61
N THR A 145 16.30 7.57 -1.17
CA THR A 145 17.17 7.11 -2.26
C THR A 145 17.97 5.89 -1.83
N GLN A 146 18.60 5.92 -0.65
CA GLN A 146 19.37 4.80 -0.14
C GLN A 146 18.53 3.52 0.04
N ILE A 147 17.34 3.64 0.64
CA ILE A 147 16.43 2.50 0.88
C ILE A 147 16.00 1.86 -0.44
N PHE A 148 15.51 2.66 -1.39
CA PHE A 148 14.99 2.12 -2.65
C PHE A 148 16.08 1.71 -3.63
N ASN A 149 17.25 2.34 -3.58
CA ASN A 149 18.39 1.95 -4.43
C ASN A 149 18.88 0.54 -4.08
N GLY A 150 18.96 0.20 -2.78
CA GLY A 150 19.31 -1.16 -2.37
C GLY A 150 18.36 -2.23 -2.94
N ILE A 151 17.07 -1.91 -3.02
CA ILE A 151 16.05 -2.81 -3.59
C ILE A 151 16.21 -2.91 -5.12
N LEU A 152 16.25 -1.77 -5.81
CA LEU A 152 16.26 -1.74 -7.28
C LEU A 152 17.59 -2.23 -7.85
N LEU A 153 18.72 -1.88 -7.25
CA LEU A 153 20.04 -2.36 -7.65
C LEU A 153 20.16 -3.88 -7.49
N GLY A 154 19.64 -4.44 -6.39
CA GLY A 154 19.61 -5.88 -6.17
C GLY A 154 18.78 -6.61 -7.23
N PHE A 155 17.61 -6.06 -7.57
CA PHE A 155 16.74 -6.59 -8.61
C PHE A 155 17.35 -6.51 -10.02
N LEU A 156 17.93 -5.35 -10.39
CA LEU A 156 18.55 -5.14 -11.70
C LEU A 156 19.92 -5.82 -11.84
N GLY A 157 20.40 -6.51 -10.81
CA GLY A 157 21.66 -7.25 -10.84
C GLY A 157 21.73 -8.34 -11.91
N SER A 158 20.58 -8.92 -12.30
CA SER A 158 20.46 -9.97 -13.33
C SER A 158 20.13 -9.44 -14.74
N PHE A 159 20.01 -8.13 -14.91
CA PHE A 159 19.73 -7.47 -16.18
C PHE A 159 21.04 -7.07 -16.88
N SER A 160 20.94 -6.56 -18.12
CA SER A 160 22.09 -6.06 -18.86
C SER A 160 22.82 -4.94 -18.10
N GLY A 161 24.13 -4.80 -18.31
CA GLY A 161 24.94 -3.77 -17.63
C GLY A 161 24.41 -2.34 -17.85
N ALA A 162 23.88 -2.08 -19.05
CA ALA A 162 23.22 -0.82 -19.40
C ALA A 162 21.99 -0.54 -18.53
N ILE A 163 21.08 -1.51 -18.39
CA ILE A 163 19.89 -1.38 -17.52
C ILE A 163 20.29 -1.29 -16.05
N ARG A 164 21.25 -2.09 -15.61
CA ARG A 164 21.72 -2.07 -14.22
C ARG A 164 22.28 -0.70 -13.82
N ALA A 165 22.98 -0.02 -14.73
CA ALA A 165 23.51 1.33 -14.51
C ALA A 165 22.40 2.39 -14.31
N LEU A 166 21.16 2.11 -14.74
CA LEU A 166 20.01 3.01 -14.53
C LEU A 166 19.38 2.87 -13.14
N SER A 167 19.78 1.90 -12.31
CA SER A 167 19.21 1.68 -10.97
C SER A 167 19.18 2.95 -10.11
N GLU A 168 20.33 3.58 -9.88
CA GLU A 168 20.43 4.79 -9.08
C GLU A 168 19.68 5.98 -9.72
N PRO A 169 19.89 6.34 -11.00
CA PRO A 169 19.12 7.38 -11.68
C PRO A 169 17.60 7.19 -11.63
N MET A 170 17.12 5.94 -11.71
CA MET A 170 15.69 5.65 -11.63
C MET A 170 15.13 5.85 -10.23
N VAL A 171 15.89 5.49 -9.20
CA VAL A 171 15.48 5.74 -7.82
C VAL A 171 15.49 7.23 -7.51
N THR A 172 16.53 7.96 -7.89
CA THR A 172 16.58 9.42 -7.68
C THR A 172 15.45 10.12 -8.41
N ALA A 173 15.14 9.71 -9.65
CA ALA A 173 14.00 10.22 -10.41
C ALA A 173 12.66 9.92 -9.71
N CYS A 174 12.44 8.70 -9.22
CA CYS A 174 11.26 8.30 -8.45
C CYS A 174 11.07 9.18 -7.19
N VAL A 175 12.16 9.41 -6.45
CA VAL A 175 12.14 10.23 -5.24
C VAL A 175 11.86 11.70 -5.58
N ASP A 176 12.51 12.25 -6.61
CA ASP A 176 12.30 13.61 -7.09
C ASP A 176 10.84 13.85 -7.51
N VAL A 177 10.25 12.94 -8.31
CA VAL A 177 8.83 13.00 -8.66
C VAL A 177 7.94 13.01 -7.42
N TYR A 178 8.19 12.08 -6.49
CA TYR A 178 7.42 11.99 -5.25
C TYR A 178 7.49 13.30 -4.45
N MET A 179 8.69 13.87 -4.28
CA MET A 179 8.90 15.11 -3.52
C MET A 179 8.21 16.29 -4.19
N ARG A 180 8.36 16.46 -5.51
CA ARG A 180 7.69 17.55 -6.25
C ARG A 180 6.18 17.42 -6.22
N VAL A 181 5.63 16.22 -6.48
CA VAL A 181 4.18 15.97 -6.45
C VAL A 181 3.62 16.21 -5.04
N ALA A 182 4.29 15.71 -4.00
CA ALA A 182 3.84 15.89 -2.63
C ALA A 182 3.87 17.36 -2.16
N ASN A 183 4.73 18.20 -2.75
CA ASN A 183 4.82 19.62 -2.42
C ASN A 183 3.85 20.50 -3.24
N VAL A 184 3.64 20.16 -4.51
CA VAL A 184 2.83 20.97 -5.43
C VAL A 184 1.35 20.57 -5.39
N MET A 185 1.05 19.27 -5.32
CA MET A 185 -0.30 18.73 -5.41
C MET A 185 -0.86 18.47 -4.00
N LEU A 186 -1.12 19.54 -3.25
CA LEU A 186 -1.62 19.46 -1.87
C LEU A 186 -3.12 19.15 -1.81
N PRO A 187 -3.59 18.46 -0.75
CA PRO A 187 -5.00 18.19 -0.56
C PRO A 187 -5.77 19.48 -0.22
N THR A 188 -6.81 19.76 -1.00
CA THR A 188 -7.81 20.82 -0.73
C THR A 188 -9.18 20.18 -0.49
N PRO A 189 -10.21 20.91 -0.03
CA PRO A 189 -11.57 20.35 0.08
C PRO A 189 -12.06 19.69 -1.22
N ASP A 190 -11.80 20.32 -2.37
CA ASP A 190 -12.18 19.81 -3.71
C ASP A 190 -11.29 18.63 -4.17
N ARG A 191 -10.09 18.50 -3.60
CA ARG A 191 -9.07 17.50 -3.97
C ARG A 191 -8.55 16.75 -2.75
N SER A 192 -9.46 16.35 -1.86
CA SER A 192 -9.12 15.76 -0.55
C SER A 192 -8.34 14.44 -0.66
N HIS A 193 -8.41 13.78 -1.82
CA HIS A 193 -7.70 12.54 -2.12
C HIS A 193 -6.25 12.73 -2.61
N TYR A 194 -5.77 13.97 -2.75
CA TYR A 194 -4.37 14.29 -3.12
C TYR A 194 -3.42 14.11 -1.93
N ILE A 195 -3.43 12.89 -1.37
CA ILE A 195 -2.61 12.53 -0.22
C ILE A 195 -1.52 11.57 -0.69
N PHE A 196 -0.36 12.14 -0.98
CA PHE A 196 0.82 11.38 -1.42
C PHE A 196 1.74 11.06 -0.24
N ASN A 197 2.15 9.80 -0.12
CA ASN A 197 3.00 9.33 0.96
C ASN A 197 3.98 8.26 0.47
N LEU A 198 4.86 7.78 1.36
CA LEU A 198 5.91 6.81 1.00
C LEU A 198 5.40 5.52 0.34
N ARG A 199 4.14 5.13 0.61
CA ARG A 199 3.54 3.96 -0.05
C ARG A 199 3.44 4.16 -1.56
N ASP A 200 3.26 5.39 -2.02
CA ASP A 200 3.14 5.71 -3.44
C ASP A 200 4.48 5.54 -4.13
N LEU A 201 5.54 6.08 -3.54
CA LEU A 201 6.92 5.82 -3.98
C LEU A 201 7.26 4.32 -4.01
N SER A 202 6.87 3.56 -2.97
CA SER A 202 7.03 2.10 -2.97
C SER A 202 6.27 1.43 -4.13
N LYS A 203 5.09 1.91 -4.50
CA LYS A 203 4.31 1.37 -5.62
C LYS A 203 4.98 1.63 -6.97
N CYS A 204 5.63 2.79 -7.16
CA CYS A 204 6.40 3.07 -8.37
C CYS A 204 7.54 2.05 -8.53
N ILE A 205 8.32 1.84 -7.46
CA ILE A 205 9.40 0.84 -7.47
C ILE A 205 8.83 -0.57 -7.68
N GLN A 206 7.77 -0.96 -6.97
CA GLN A 206 7.11 -2.26 -7.17
C GLN A 206 6.63 -2.50 -8.61
N GLY A 207 6.19 -1.45 -9.30
CA GLY A 207 5.83 -1.49 -10.72
C GLY A 207 7.04 -1.82 -11.59
N ILE A 208 8.17 -1.16 -11.35
CA ILE A 208 9.44 -1.45 -12.07
C ILE A 208 9.90 -2.89 -11.81
N LEU A 209 9.71 -3.40 -10.59
CA LEU A 209 10.04 -4.78 -10.22
C LEU A 209 9.21 -5.85 -10.98
N GLN A 210 8.21 -5.45 -11.78
CA GLN A 210 7.48 -6.37 -12.66
C GLN A 210 8.25 -6.71 -13.94
N ALA A 211 9.33 -5.99 -14.26
CA ALA A 211 10.17 -6.27 -15.42
C ALA A 211 10.81 -7.66 -15.34
N THR A 212 11.16 -8.23 -16.49
CA THR A 212 11.93 -9.49 -16.56
C THR A 212 13.12 -9.33 -17.47
N ASN A 213 14.29 -9.80 -17.01
CA ASN A 213 15.55 -9.69 -17.75
C ASN A 213 15.55 -10.40 -19.11
N LEU A 214 14.64 -11.37 -19.33
CA LEU A 214 14.46 -12.03 -20.63
C LEU A 214 13.82 -11.11 -21.70
N HIS A 215 12.96 -10.18 -21.29
CA HIS A 215 12.17 -9.34 -22.22
C HIS A 215 12.64 -7.88 -22.25
N TYR A 216 13.23 -7.42 -21.15
CA TYR A 216 13.76 -6.06 -21.01
C TYR A 216 15.26 -6.08 -21.29
N ASN A 217 15.61 -5.87 -22.55
CA ASN A 217 16.99 -5.91 -23.04
C ASN A 217 17.55 -4.50 -23.35
N MET A 218 16.67 -3.52 -23.55
CA MET A 218 17.03 -2.14 -23.89
C MET A 218 16.70 -1.17 -22.76
N GLU A 219 17.55 -0.15 -22.58
CA GLU A 219 17.32 0.96 -21.64
C GLU A 219 15.96 1.67 -21.88
N SER A 220 15.56 1.82 -23.14
CA SER A 220 14.28 2.45 -23.48
C SER A 220 13.07 1.72 -22.89
N GLN A 221 13.08 0.38 -22.85
CA GLN A 221 11.98 -0.42 -22.31
C GLN A 221 11.77 -0.17 -20.82
N ILE A 222 12.86 -0.20 -20.04
CA ILE A 222 12.76 -0.01 -18.59
C ILE A 222 12.42 1.43 -18.21
N LEU A 223 12.91 2.42 -18.97
CA LEU A 223 12.58 3.82 -18.75
C LEU A 223 11.12 4.13 -19.08
N ARG A 224 10.56 3.49 -20.13
CA ARG A 224 9.13 3.60 -20.45
C ARG A 224 8.25 2.93 -19.40
N LEU A 225 8.69 1.79 -18.86
CA LEU A 225 8.03 1.15 -17.71
C LEU A 225 8.04 2.08 -16.49
N PHE A 226 9.18 2.70 -16.16
CA PHE A 226 9.26 3.71 -15.10
C PHE A 226 8.26 4.85 -15.31
N TYR A 227 8.19 5.39 -16.53
CA TYR A 227 7.29 6.49 -16.84
C TYR A 227 5.83 6.07 -16.68
N HIS A 228 5.48 4.89 -17.21
CA HIS A 228 4.14 4.32 -17.08
C HIS A 228 3.75 4.14 -15.61
N GLU A 229 4.58 3.45 -14.82
CA GLU A 229 4.29 3.14 -13.42
C GLU A 229 4.18 4.39 -12.54
N THR A 230 5.04 5.38 -12.78
CA THR A 230 4.97 6.67 -12.09
C THR A 230 3.68 7.42 -12.43
N THR A 231 3.27 7.39 -13.71
CA THR A 231 1.99 7.94 -14.17
C THR A 231 0.81 7.23 -13.51
N ARG A 232 0.77 5.88 -13.51
CA ARG A 232 -0.33 5.12 -12.89
C ARG A 232 -0.47 5.39 -11.39
N VAL A 233 0.64 5.65 -10.68
CA VAL A 233 0.61 5.88 -9.23
C VAL A 233 0.12 7.29 -8.87
N PHE A 234 0.56 8.32 -9.60
CA PHE A 234 0.32 9.72 -9.27
C PHE A 234 -0.73 10.38 -10.17
N HIS A 235 -0.57 10.28 -11.49
CA HIS A 235 -1.41 10.97 -12.47
C HIS A 235 -2.86 10.49 -12.47
N ASP A 236 -3.10 9.19 -12.23
CA ASP A 236 -4.47 8.64 -12.24
C ASP A 236 -5.36 9.15 -11.09
N ARG A 237 -4.78 9.80 -10.08
CA ARG A 237 -5.54 10.48 -9.02
C ARG A 237 -5.93 11.90 -9.39
N LEU A 238 -5.36 12.46 -10.46
CA LEU A 238 -5.56 13.86 -10.80
C LEU A 238 -6.90 14.03 -11.53
N ILE A 239 -7.67 15.01 -11.09
CA ILE A 239 -9.03 15.26 -11.61
C ILE A 239 -9.02 16.20 -12.81
N ASN A 240 -8.29 17.31 -12.72
CA ASN A 240 -8.35 18.40 -13.70
C ASN A 240 -7.25 18.28 -14.74
N GLN A 241 -7.51 18.83 -15.94
CA GLN A 241 -6.55 18.80 -17.03
C GLN A 241 -5.28 19.60 -16.71
N ASP A 242 -5.40 20.75 -16.04
CA ASP A 242 -4.26 21.57 -15.63
C ASP A 242 -3.28 20.78 -14.73
N ASP A 243 -3.80 20.02 -13.76
CA ASP A 243 -2.97 19.20 -12.88
C ASP A 243 -2.27 18.08 -13.65
N LYS A 244 -3.00 17.45 -14.58
CA LYS A 244 -2.46 16.39 -15.44
C LYS A 244 -1.33 16.91 -16.32
N ASP A 245 -1.49 18.09 -16.89
CA ASP A 245 -0.47 18.71 -17.74
C ASP A 245 0.73 19.21 -16.93
N LEU A 246 0.49 19.74 -15.72
CA LEU A 246 1.54 20.06 -14.76
C LEU A 246 2.36 18.81 -14.39
N PHE A 247 1.69 17.67 -14.12
CA PHE A 247 2.37 16.41 -13.86
C PHE A 247 3.19 15.93 -15.07
N LYS A 248 2.66 16.02 -16.28
CA LYS A 248 3.40 15.67 -17.50
C LYS A 248 4.64 16.55 -17.67
N SER A 249 4.55 17.85 -17.44
CA SER A 249 5.70 18.76 -17.48
C SER A 249 6.76 18.35 -16.45
N LEU A 250 6.33 18.10 -15.21
CA LEU A 250 7.20 17.63 -14.14
C LEU A 250 7.92 16.33 -14.52
N MET A 251 7.21 15.35 -15.10
CA MET A 251 7.81 14.11 -15.57
C MET A 251 8.85 14.33 -16.67
N LYS A 252 8.58 15.21 -17.63
CA LYS A 252 9.56 15.56 -18.68
C LYS A 252 10.84 16.16 -18.08
N ASP A 253 10.69 17.06 -17.12
CA ASP A 253 11.83 17.71 -16.46
C ASP A 253 12.67 16.70 -15.67
N VAL A 254 12.02 15.81 -14.90
CA VAL A 254 12.70 14.74 -14.17
C VAL A 254 13.42 13.79 -15.13
N CYS A 255 12.77 13.35 -16.21
CA CYS A 255 13.40 12.46 -17.19
C CYS A 255 14.62 13.11 -17.86
N LYS A 256 14.54 14.40 -18.21
CA LYS A 256 15.68 15.15 -18.76
C LYS A 256 16.82 15.28 -17.76
N LEU A 257 16.49 15.56 -16.49
CA LEU A 257 17.49 15.75 -15.43
C LEU A 257 18.24 14.45 -15.10
N HIS A 258 17.52 13.36 -14.84
CA HIS A 258 18.10 12.12 -14.32
C HIS A 258 18.54 11.15 -15.43
N PHE A 259 17.83 11.10 -16.56
CA PHE A 259 18.14 10.15 -17.65
C PHE A 259 18.83 10.79 -18.85
N LYS A 260 18.96 12.14 -18.87
CA LYS A 260 19.56 12.93 -19.96
C LYS A 260 18.94 12.64 -21.33
N ARG A 261 17.68 12.22 -21.36
CA ARG A 261 16.95 11.84 -22.58
C ARG A 261 15.46 12.05 -22.42
N VAL A 262 14.78 12.16 -23.56
CA VAL A 262 13.32 12.15 -23.64
C VAL A 262 12.86 10.69 -23.64
N VAL A 263 12.00 10.32 -22.68
CA VAL A 263 11.49 8.94 -22.54
C VAL A 263 10.21 8.75 -23.35
N VAL A 264 9.36 9.77 -23.38
CA VAL A 264 8.04 9.78 -24.03
C VAL A 264 7.92 11.09 -24.81
N GLN A 265 7.45 11.00 -26.04
CA GLN A 265 7.21 12.17 -26.88
C GLN A 265 5.79 12.72 -26.66
N ASP A 266 5.57 13.99 -26.97
CA ASP A 266 4.31 14.69 -26.65
C ASP A 266 3.14 14.26 -27.53
N ASP A 267 3.46 13.82 -28.74
CA ASP A 267 2.58 13.31 -29.78
C ASP A 267 2.37 11.79 -29.72
N GLU A 268 3.08 11.11 -28.82
CA GLU A 268 2.98 9.66 -28.67
C GLU A 268 1.64 9.26 -27.99
N PRO A 269 0.97 8.19 -28.44
CA PRO A 269 -0.21 7.68 -27.76
C PRO A 269 0.09 7.28 -26.30
N ALA A 270 -0.96 7.18 -25.49
CA ALA A 270 -0.83 6.81 -24.10
C ALA A 270 -0.07 5.48 -23.95
N ILE A 271 1.00 5.49 -23.15
CA ILE A 271 1.78 4.28 -22.87
C ILE A 271 0.96 3.34 -22.00
N LEU A 272 0.68 2.16 -22.53
CA LEU A 272 -0.06 1.09 -21.88
C LEU A 272 0.83 -0.11 -21.63
N PHE A 273 0.72 -0.72 -20.46
CA PHE A 273 1.43 -1.96 -20.12
C PHE A 273 0.43 -3.01 -19.64
N GLY A 274 0.63 -4.26 -20.05
CA GLY A 274 -0.22 -5.37 -19.67
C GLY A 274 0.44 -6.72 -19.93
N ASP A 275 -0.20 -7.77 -19.44
CA ASP A 275 0.31 -9.14 -19.48
C ASP A 275 -0.68 -10.14 -20.10
N PHE A 276 -1.82 -9.64 -20.58
CA PHE A 276 -2.96 -10.40 -21.07
C PHE A 276 -3.11 -10.35 -22.61
N MET A 277 -2.12 -9.81 -23.32
CA MET A 277 -2.14 -9.70 -24.79
C MET A 277 -2.15 -11.05 -25.51
N ILE A 278 -1.86 -12.15 -24.80
CA ILE A 278 -1.94 -13.51 -25.32
C ILE A 278 -3.09 -14.21 -24.61
N PHE A 279 -4.17 -14.45 -25.36
CA PHE A 279 -5.37 -15.11 -24.87
C PHE A 279 -5.07 -16.54 -24.36
N GLY A 280 -5.70 -16.96 -23.26
CA GLY A 280 -5.54 -18.29 -22.69
C GLY A 280 -4.20 -18.58 -21.98
N LYS A 281 -3.23 -17.65 -21.98
CA LYS A 281 -1.93 -17.88 -21.34
C LYS A 281 -2.06 -17.98 -19.81
N PRO A 282 -1.48 -19.01 -19.16
CA PRO A 282 -1.57 -19.17 -17.71
C PRO A 282 -0.79 -18.06 -16.98
N LYS A 283 -1.27 -17.66 -15.80
CA LYS A 283 -0.81 -16.46 -15.07
C LYS A 283 0.71 -16.42 -14.83
N ASN A 284 1.32 -17.57 -14.56
CA ASN A 284 2.76 -17.71 -14.31
C ASN A 284 3.64 -17.46 -15.55
N GLU A 285 3.08 -17.57 -16.76
CA GLU A 285 3.80 -17.34 -18.01
C GLU A 285 3.51 -15.97 -18.62
N ARG A 286 2.61 -15.19 -18.01
CA ARG A 286 2.24 -13.85 -18.48
C ARG A 286 3.35 -12.86 -18.22
N ILE A 287 3.80 -12.20 -19.28
CA ILE A 287 4.89 -11.23 -19.25
C ILE A 287 4.29 -9.83 -19.24
N TYR A 288 4.67 -9.02 -18.26
CA TYR A 288 4.24 -7.64 -18.18
C TYR A 288 5.11 -6.77 -19.10
N ASP A 289 4.53 -6.27 -20.19
CA ASP A 289 5.25 -5.52 -21.21
C ASP A 289 4.38 -4.43 -21.83
N GLU A 290 5.03 -3.55 -22.59
CA GLU A 290 4.39 -2.44 -23.27
C GLU A 290 3.50 -2.92 -24.42
N ILE A 291 2.26 -2.41 -24.44
CA ILE A 291 1.27 -2.68 -25.48
C ILE A 291 1.44 -1.62 -26.57
N LYS A 292 2.25 -1.93 -27.59
CA LYS A 292 2.54 -1.02 -28.70
C LYS A 292 1.43 -0.95 -29.76
N ASP A 293 0.71 -2.05 -29.94
CA ASP A 293 -0.34 -2.17 -30.95
C ASP A 293 -1.72 -2.07 -30.29
N HIS A 294 -2.31 -0.87 -30.37
CA HIS A 294 -3.62 -0.57 -29.79
C HIS A 294 -4.77 -1.23 -30.57
N SER A 295 -4.61 -1.47 -31.88
CA SER A 295 -5.62 -2.20 -32.67
C SER A 295 -5.66 -3.67 -32.27
N LYS A 296 -4.49 -4.27 -32.02
CA LYS A 296 -4.42 -5.62 -31.45
C LYS A 296 -5.00 -5.68 -30.04
N LEU A 297 -4.78 -4.66 -29.21
CA LEU A 297 -5.41 -4.56 -27.89
C LEU A 297 -6.93 -4.60 -27.99
N GLU A 298 -7.52 -3.83 -28.91
CA GLU A 298 -8.96 -3.83 -29.14
C GLU A 298 -9.48 -5.23 -29.53
N SER A 299 -8.81 -5.91 -30.46
CA SER A 299 -9.17 -7.28 -30.85
C SER A 299 -9.13 -8.25 -29.67
N VAL A 300 -8.05 -8.23 -28.88
CA VAL A 300 -7.87 -9.12 -27.73
C VAL A 300 -8.93 -8.87 -26.66
N LEU A 301 -9.27 -7.61 -26.40
CA LEU A 301 -10.32 -7.27 -25.43
C LEU A 301 -11.71 -7.69 -25.92
N ASN A 302 -11.98 -7.58 -27.23
CA ASN A 302 -13.22 -8.12 -27.81
C ASN A 302 -13.30 -9.64 -27.68
N ASP A 303 -12.20 -10.36 -27.90
CA ASP A 303 -12.15 -11.82 -27.69
C ASP A 303 -12.48 -12.18 -26.24
N TYR A 304 -11.95 -11.43 -25.25
CA TYR A 304 -12.31 -11.59 -23.84
C TYR A 304 -13.79 -11.29 -23.54
N ILE A 305 -14.40 -10.31 -24.21
CA ILE A 305 -15.83 -10.03 -24.07
C ILE A 305 -16.67 -11.19 -24.63
N VAL A 306 -16.29 -11.73 -25.79
CA VAL A 306 -16.96 -12.87 -26.40
C VAL A 306 -16.86 -14.11 -25.50
N ASP A 307 -15.66 -14.42 -25.00
CA ASP A 307 -15.43 -15.52 -24.07
C ASP A 307 -16.27 -15.37 -22.79
N TYR A 308 -16.22 -14.19 -22.16
CA TYR A 308 -17.06 -13.88 -20.99
C TYR A 308 -18.56 -14.09 -21.28
N ASN A 309 -19.06 -13.57 -22.40
CA ASN A 309 -20.46 -13.70 -22.79
C ASN A 309 -20.86 -15.15 -23.13
N SER A 310 -19.92 -15.98 -23.56
CA SER A 310 -20.15 -17.40 -23.84
C SER A 310 -20.28 -18.22 -22.55
N MET A 311 -19.56 -17.84 -21.49
CA MET A 311 -19.59 -18.50 -20.19
C MET A 311 -20.68 -17.96 -19.26
N ALA A 312 -21.12 -16.72 -19.45
CA ALA A 312 -22.07 -16.06 -18.56
C ALA A 312 -23.49 -16.65 -18.69
N VAL A 313 -23.95 -17.33 -17.64
CA VAL A 313 -25.36 -17.74 -17.48
C VAL A 313 -26.17 -16.53 -17.00
N GLY A 314 -26.48 -15.59 -17.90
CA GLY A 314 -27.23 -14.38 -17.53
C GLY A 314 -27.21 -13.26 -18.58
N LYS A 315 -27.15 -12.00 -18.10
CA LYS A 315 -27.17 -10.81 -18.94
C LYS A 315 -25.82 -10.63 -19.64
N GLN A 316 -25.82 -10.78 -20.96
CA GLN A 316 -24.66 -10.51 -21.80
C GLN A 316 -24.18 -9.06 -21.63
N MET A 317 -22.86 -8.91 -21.55
CA MET A 317 -22.16 -7.64 -21.51
C MET A 317 -22.04 -7.09 -22.94
N LYS A 318 -22.76 -6.00 -23.23
CA LYS A 318 -22.73 -5.28 -24.51
C LYS A 318 -21.88 -4.01 -24.38
N LEU A 319 -20.57 -4.19 -24.15
CA LEU A 319 -19.63 -3.08 -24.09
C LEU A 319 -19.10 -2.74 -25.49
N ILE A 320 -18.99 -1.45 -25.77
CA ILE A 320 -18.26 -0.93 -26.93
C ILE A 320 -16.95 -0.37 -26.41
N LEU A 321 -15.83 -0.87 -26.95
CA LEU A 321 -14.49 -0.52 -26.50
C LEU A 321 -13.96 0.71 -27.24
N PHE A 322 -14.33 1.90 -26.75
CA PHE A 322 -13.64 3.13 -27.15
C PHE A 322 -12.25 3.23 -26.49
N GLN A 323 -11.40 4.13 -26.97
CA GLN A 323 -10.03 4.33 -26.46
C GLN A 323 -9.99 4.44 -24.93
N ASP A 324 -10.83 5.30 -24.33
CA ASP A 324 -10.87 5.47 -22.87
C ASP A 324 -11.26 4.17 -22.13
N ALA A 325 -12.20 3.41 -22.68
CA ALA A 325 -12.63 2.14 -22.09
C ALA A 325 -11.49 1.11 -22.12
N MET A 326 -10.71 1.07 -23.21
CA MET A 326 -9.52 0.21 -23.29
C MET A 326 -8.46 0.62 -22.27
N GLU A 327 -8.16 1.92 -22.16
CA GLU A 327 -7.20 2.42 -21.19
C GLU A 327 -7.62 2.12 -19.74
N HIS A 328 -8.89 2.33 -19.41
CA HIS A 328 -9.43 1.99 -18.09
C HIS A 328 -9.33 0.48 -17.81
N THR A 329 -9.63 -0.35 -18.80
CA THR A 329 -9.51 -1.81 -18.67
C THR A 329 -8.06 -2.24 -18.42
N VAL A 330 -7.10 -1.65 -19.13
CA VAL A 330 -5.67 -1.91 -18.90
C VAL A 330 -5.24 -1.46 -17.49
N ARG A 331 -5.68 -0.29 -17.03
CA ARG A 331 -5.40 0.22 -15.67
C ARG A 331 -5.95 -0.73 -14.61
N LEU A 332 -7.17 -1.24 -14.80
CA LEU A 332 -7.79 -2.23 -13.91
C LEU A 332 -7.03 -3.56 -13.91
N ALA A 333 -6.62 -4.06 -15.08
CA ALA A 333 -5.82 -5.28 -15.17
C ALA A 333 -4.49 -5.13 -14.41
N ARG A 334 -3.77 -4.00 -14.58
CA ARG A 334 -2.55 -3.67 -13.83
C ARG A 334 -2.78 -3.62 -12.32
N LEU A 335 -3.89 -3.04 -11.89
CA LEU A 335 -4.28 -2.94 -10.48
C LEU A 335 -4.55 -4.31 -9.87
N LEU A 336 -5.36 -5.15 -10.53
CA LEU A 336 -5.76 -6.48 -10.06
C LEU A 336 -4.62 -7.50 -10.10
N ARG A 337 -3.64 -7.28 -10.99
CA ARG A 337 -2.41 -8.09 -11.04
C ARG A 337 -1.51 -7.82 -9.84
N SER A 338 -1.47 -6.60 -9.33
CA SER A 338 -0.57 -6.20 -8.24
C SER A 338 -0.87 -6.98 -6.96
N ASP A 339 0.16 -7.41 -6.24
CA ASP A 339 -0.02 -8.10 -4.96
C ASP A 339 -0.74 -7.22 -3.95
N ARG A 340 -1.86 -7.73 -3.41
CA ARG A 340 -2.78 -6.97 -2.54
C ARG A 340 -3.26 -5.66 -3.19
N GLY A 341 -3.35 -5.66 -4.53
CA GLY A 341 -3.85 -4.54 -5.31
C GLY A 341 -5.34 -4.31 -5.08
N ASN A 342 -5.69 -3.06 -4.80
CA ASN A 342 -7.07 -2.60 -4.64
C ASN A 342 -7.20 -1.16 -5.16
N GLY A 343 -8.39 -0.81 -5.62
CA GLY A 343 -8.66 0.50 -6.19
C GLY A 343 -10.10 0.91 -5.93
N LEU A 344 -10.29 2.22 -5.77
CA LEU A 344 -11.59 2.85 -5.66
C LEU A 344 -11.86 3.52 -7.02
N LEU A 345 -12.87 3.03 -7.73
CA LEU A 345 -13.30 3.63 -9.00
C LEU A 345 -14.31 4.73 -8.69
N VAL A 346 -13.92 5.96 -8.97
CA VAL A 346 -14.76 7.14 -8.77
C VAL A 346 -15.09 7.69 -10.14
N GLY A 347 -16.39 7.72 -10.45
CA GLY A 347 -16.90 8.20 -11.73
C GLY A 347 -18.42 8.35 -11.65
N ILE A 348 -18.99 9.01 -12.66
CA ILE A 348 -20.44 9.08 -12.83
C ILE A 348 -20.92 7.67 -13.24
N ALA A 349 -22.09 7.27 -12.78
CA ALA A 349 -22.67 5.98 -13.15
C ALA A 349 -22.88 5.89 -14.67
N GLY A 350 -22.40 4.80 -15.26
CA GLY A 350 -22.31 4.52 -16.69
C GLY A 350 -21.19 3.52 -16.94
#